data_AF-A0A2P8G6Y5-F1
#
_entry.id   AF-A0A2P8G6Y5-F1
#
_cell.length_a   1.000
_cell.length_b   1.000
_cell.length_c   1.000
_cell.angle_alpha   90.00
_cell.angle_beta   90.00
_cell.angle_gamma   90.00
#
_symmetry.space_group_name_H-M   'P 1'
#
loop_
_entity.id
_entity.type
_entity.pdbx_description
1 polymer ?
#
loop_
_entity_poly.entity_id
_entity_poly.type
_entity_poly.pdbx_seq_one_letter_code
_entity_poly.pdbx_strand_id
1 'polypeptide(L)'
;MAKIVGPVPPFIGTRDNVTIYRMNGEYIARTKSSLTGKRVKKDPAFARTMEWAGRLKQGARIASGIYQQMPVDGRVYKQYREITGKAMSLLKEGFSVEDVITMLEAIYVPHASVSGDFRECDMDVQLLSGGIRSERAGGNRWPKLFEVADTTYQGFNKNPTAEPPS
;
A
#
# COMPACT_ATOMS: atom_id res chain seq x y z
N MET A 1 7.15 -5.78 32.79
CA MET A 1 7.51 -4.37 33.07
C MET A 1 7.33 -4.17 34.56
N ALA A 2 8.21 -3.41 35.21
CA ALA A 2 8.16 -3.22 36.66
C ALA A 2 7.47 -1.90 36.98
N LYS A 3 6.44 -1.95 37.85
CA LYS A 3 5.83 -0.75 38.42
C LYS A 3 6.75 -0.21 39.51
N ILE A 4 7.04 1.08 39.47
CA ILE A 4 7.74 1.76 40.56
C ILE A 4 6.69 2.09 41.63
N VAL A 5 6.89 1.55 42.84
CA VAL A 5 6.06 1.84 44.01
C VAL A 5 6.89 2.71 44.95
N GLY A 6 6.43 3.93 45.24
CA GLY A 6 7.14 4.86 46.11
C GLY A 6 7.09 6.32 45.62
N PRO A 7 8.01 7.18 46.11
CA PRO A 7 8.07 8.57 45.71
C PRO A 7 8.40 8.74 44.23
N VAL A 8 8.24 9.96 43.71
CA VAL A 8 8.52 10.30 42.30
C VAL A 8 9.94 9.83 41.93
N PRO A 9 10.10 9.08 40.82
CA PRO A 9 11.40 8.56 40.43
C PRO A 9 12.40 9.71 40.15
N PRO A 10 13.70 9.50 40.39
CA PRO A 10 14.72 10.54 40.31
C PRO A 10 14.92 11.10 38.89
N PHE A 11 14.43 10.40 37.86
CA PHE A 11 14.40 10.88 36.48
C PHE A 11 13.26 10.23 35.70
N ILE A 12 12.84 10.89 34.62
CA ILE A 12 11.90 10.37 33.61
C ILE A 12 12.63 10.43 32.27
N GLY A 13 12.64 9.32 31.54
CA GLY A 13 13.42 9.16 30.31
C GLY A 13 14.32 7.92 30.37
N THR A 14 15.27 7.84 29.43
CA THR A 14 16.23 6.72 29.35
C THR A 14 17.57 7.13 29.93
N ARG A 15 18.07 6.34 30.89
CA ARG A 15 19.43 6.46 31.41
C ARG A 15 20.05 5.07 31.46
N ASP A 16 21.22 4.95 30.85
CA ASP A 16 21.94 3.68 30.69
C ASP A 16 21.07 2.58 30.05
N ASN A 17 20.69 1.59 30.86
CA ASN A 17 19.91 0.43 30.42
C ASN A 17 18.45 0.47 30.88
N VAL A 18 18.00 1.54 31.54
CA VAL A 18 16.65 1.66 32.10
C VAL A 18 15.94 2.88 31.53
N THR A 19 14.71 2.68 31.06
CA THR A 19 13.79 3.75 30.68
C THR A 19 12.66 3.81 31.70
N ILE A 20 12.46 4.96 32.34
CA ILE A 20 11.34 5.24 33.23
C ILE A 20 10.38 6.18 32.52
N TYR A 21 9.10 5.82 32.47
CA TYR A 21 8.06 6.65 31.87
C TYR A 21 6.76 6.56 32.66
N ARG A 22 5.86 7.51 32.43
CA ARG A 22 4.53 7.55 33.06
C ARG A 22 3.49 6.96 32.11
N MET A 23 2.69 6.03 32.59
CA MET A 23 1.59 5.42 31.85
C MET A 23 0.40 5.23 32.79
N ASN A 24 -0.78 5.69 32.40
CA ASN A 24 -2.02 5.57 33.19
C ASN A 24 -1.88 6.10 34.64
N GLY A 25 -1.13 7.20 34.81
CA GLY A 25 -0.90 7.80 36.13
C GLY A 25 0.22 7.16 36.93
N GLU A 26 0.73 5.99 36.54
CA GLU A 26 1.76 5.23 37.24
C GLU A 26 3.14 5.35 36.59
N TYR A 27 4.19 5.19 37.38
CA TYR A 27 5.57 5.12 36.87
C TYR A 27 5.96 3.68 36.55
N ILE A 28 6.37 3.46 35.31
CA ILE A 28 6.79 2.16 34.80
C ILE A 28 8.27 2.24 34.42
N ALA A 29 9.05 1.27 34.89
CA ALA A 29 10.41 1.05 34.45
C ALA A 29 10.47 -0.12 33.46
N ARG A 30 11.24 0.07 32.39
CA ARG A 30 11.62 -0.98 31.45
C ARG A 30 13.13 -1.01 31.27
N THR A 31 13.69 -2.21 31.21
CA THR A 31 15.07 -2.40 30.76
C THR A 31 15.11 -2.35 29.24
N LYS A 32 16.18 -1.79 28.67
CA LYS A 32 16.44 -1.83 27.23
C LYS A 32 16.54 -3.29 26.80
N SER A 33 15.81 -3.64 25.74
CA SER A 33 15.93 -4.96 25.14
C SER A 33 17.28 -5.10 24.43
N SER A 34 17.74 -6.34 24.26
CA SER A 34 18.91 -6.66 23.43
C SER A 34 18.66 -6.45 21.92
N LEU A 35 17.43 -6.07 21.56
CA LEU A 35 17.03 -5.80 20.19
C LEU A 35 17.54 -4.42 19.76
N THR A 36 18.54 -4.41 18.87
CA THR A 36 19.05 -3.18 18.26
C THR A 36 18.62 -3.08 16.81
N GLY A 37 18.47 -1.86 16.28
CA GLY A 37 18.16 -1.66 14.86
C GLY A 37 19.23 -2.24 13.93
N LYS A 38 20.50 -2.26 14.36
CA LYS A 38 21.60 -2.93 13.62
C LYS A 38 21.35 -4.44 13.52
N ARG A 39 20.90 -5.07 14.61
CA ARG A 39 20.55 -6.49 14.63
C ARG A 39 19.37 -6.78 13.71
N VAL A 40 18.26 -6.03 13.83
CA VAL A 40 17.07 -6.24 12.99
C VAL A 40 17.39 -6.18 11.49
N LYS A 41 18.32 -5.31 11.08
CA LYS A 41 18.71 -5.13 9.67
C LYS A 41 19.63 -6.23 9.12
N LYS A 42 20.37 -6.94 9.98
CA LYS A 42 21.48 -7.84 9.56
C LYS A 42 21.28 -9.31 9.97
N ASP A 43 20.57 -9.55 11.06
CA ASP A 43 20.38 -10.88 11.62
C ASP A 43 19.33 -11.65 10.78
N PRO A 44 19.64 -12.88 10.32
CA PRO A 44 18.75 -13.67 9.48
C PRO A 44 17.39 -13.97 10.13
N ALA A 45 17.31 -13.97 11.46
CA ALA A 45 16.05 -14.13 12.18
C ALA A 45 15.01 -13.05 11.81
N PHE A 46 15.45 -11.88 11.33
CA PHE A 46 14.57 -10.78 10.92
C PHE A 46 14.47 -10.60 9.40
N ALA A 47 15.02 -11.51 8.60
CA ALA A 47 15.05 -11.39 7.13
C ALA A 47 13.65 -11.15 6.55
N ARG A 48 12.67 -11.96 6.96
CA ARG A 48 11.27 -11.81 6.52
C ARG A 48 10.67 -10.47 6.94
N THR A 49 10.95 -9.99 8.16
CA THR A 49 10.48 -8.67 8.62
C THR A 49 11.05 -7.55 7.77
N MET A 50 12.34 -7.63 7.43
CA MET A 50 13.00 -6.64 6.57
C MET A 50 12.49 -6.68 5.13
N GLU A 51 12.14 -7.87 4.63
CA GLU A 51 11.50 -8.05 3.32
C GLU A 51 10.15 -7.32 3.25
N TRP A 52 9.28 -7.51 4.25
CA TRP A 52 8.01 -6.78 4.35
C TRP A 52 8.21 -5.27 4.53
N ALA A 53 9.21 -4.85 5.32
CA ALA A 53 9.54 -3.45 5.47
C ALA A 53 10.03 -2.83 4.15
N GLY A 54 10.75 -3.59 3.33
CA GLY A 54 11.15 -3.21 1.98
C GLY A 54 9.94 -2.99 1.06
N ARG A 55 9.00 -3.94 1.05
CA ARG A 55 7.74 -3.81 0.28
C ARG A 55 6.90 -2.63 0.76
N LEU A 56 6.80 -2.42 2.07
CA LEU A 56 6.11 -1.27 2.64
C LEU A 56 6.75 0.04 2.18
N LYS A 57 8.09 0.12 2.18
CA LYS A 57 8.81 1.30 1.68
C LYS A 57 8.49 1.56 0.21
N GLN A 58 8.45 0.53 -0.63
CA GLN A 58 8.10 0.66 -2.05
C GLN A 58 6.64 1.10 -2.22
N GLY A 59 5.69 0.40 -1.60
CA GLY A 59 4.26 0.70 -1.67
C GLY A 59 3.93 2.11 -1.17
N ALA A 60 4.58 2.58 -0.10
CA ALA A 60 4.40 3.94 0.43
C ALA A 60 4.90 5.01 -0.55
N ARG A 61 6.00 4.76 -1.27
CA ARG A 61 6.49 5.69 -2.31
C ARG A 61 5.51 5.81 -3.47
N ILE A 62 4.97 4.68 -3.93
CA ILE A 62 3.93 4.65 -4.98
C ILE A 62 2.69 5.41 -4.50
N ALA A 63 2.20 5.06 -3.30
CA ALA A 63 1.01 5.68 -2.74
C ALA A 63 1.17 7.20 -2.55
N SER A 64 2.35 7.66 -2.12
CA SER A 64 2.62 9.10 -1.99
C SER A 64 2.54 9.83 -3.32
N GLY A 65 3.05 9.25 -4.41
CA GLY A 65 2.97 9.85 -5.75
C GLY A 65 1.52 10.02 -6.20
N ILE A 66 0.73 8.97 -6.08
CA ILE A 66 -0.69 8.96 -6.47
C ILE A 66 -1.50 9.91 -5.58
N TYR A 67 -1.28 9.86 -4.26
CA TYR A 67 -1.97 10.71 -3.30
C TYR A 67 -1.72 12.21 -3.53
N GLN A 68 -0.54 12.57 -4.04
CA GLN A 68 -0.22 13.95 -4.42
C GLN A 68 -0.93 14.42 -5.70
N GLN A 69 -1.36 13.51 -6.57
CA GLN A 69 -2.12 13.83 -7.78
C GLN A 69 -3.62 14.04 -7.48
N MET A 70 -4.12 13.54 -6.35
CA MET A 70 -5.51 13.70 -5.94
C MET A 70 -5.84 15.16 -5.57
N PRO A 71 -7.08 15.64 -5.78
CA PRO A 71 -7.50 16.98 -5.37
C PRO A 71 -7.39 17.15 -3.85
N VAL A 72 -6.85 18.29 -3.39
CA VAL A 72 -6.54 18.55 -1.98
C VAL A 72 -7.78 18.41 -1.08
N ASP A 73 -8.95 18.84 -1.57
CA ASP A 73 -10.21 18.82 -0.84
C ASP A 73 -10.75 17.40 -0.60
N GLY A 74 -10.31 16.43 -1.40
CA GLY A 74 -10.73 15.01 -1.32
C GLY A 74 -9.71 14.10 -0.64
N ARG A 75 -8.56 14.62 -0.19
CA ARG A 75 -7.46 13.83 0.36
C ARG A 75 -7.76 13.37 1.79
N VAL A 76 -8.09 12.09 1.96
CA VAL A 76 -8.29 11.49 3.29
C VAL A 76 -7.15 10.52 3.60
N TYR A 77 -6.57 10.60 4.82
CA TYR A 77 -5.47 9.71 5.24
C TYR A 77 -5.81 8.21 5.11
N LYS A 78 -7.11 7.87 5.21
CA LYS A 78 -7.62 6.52 4.95
C LYS A 78 -7.31 6.04 3.53
N GLN A 79 -7.48 6.89 2.50
CA GLN A 79 -7.18 6.54 1.11
C GLN A 79 -5.70 6.26 0.92
N TYR A 80 -4.81 7.07 1.51
CA TYR A 80 -3.37 6.82 1.46
C TYR A 80 -3.01 5.42 2.02
N ARG A 81 -3.61 5.02 3.14
CA ARG A 81 -3.40 3.68 3.73
C ARG A 81 -3.92 2.57 2.83
N GLU A 82 -5.07 2.77 2.18
CA GLU A 82 -5.65 1.82 1.24
C GLU A 82 -4.77 1.65 -0.01
N ILE A 83 -4.32 2.75 -0.61
CA ILE A 83 -3.42 2.73 -1.78
C ILE A 83 -2.12 2.01 -1.42
N THR A 84 -1.52 2.33 -0.26
CA THR A 84 -0.30 1.66 0.22
C THR A 84 -0.51 0.16 0.38
N GLY A 85 -1.63 -0.27 0.98
CA GLY A 85 -1.96 -1.68 1.15
C GLY A 85 -2.15 -2.41 -0.17
N LYS A 86 -2.84 -1.81 -1.14
CA LYS A 86 -3.03 -2.37 -2.48
C LYS A 86 -1.71 -2.47 -3.24
N ALA A 87 -0.88 -1.43 -3.20
CA ALA A 87 0.45 -1.44 -3.81
C ALA A 87 1.32 -2.57 -3.25
N MET A 88 1.32 -2.78 -1.93
CA MET A 88 2.06 -3.87 -1.31
C MET A 88 1.58 -5.26 -1.75
N SER A 89 0.26 -5.46 -1.90
CA SER A 89 -0.30 -6.72 -2.38
C SER A 89 0.11 -7.00 -3.83
N LEU A 90 0.03 -6.00 -4.71
CA LEU A 90 0.43 -6.16 -6.11
C LEU A 90 1.94 -6.43 -6.26
N LEU A 91 2.78 -5.72 -5.49
CA LEU A 91 4.22 -6.00 -5.45
C LEU A 91 4.55 -7.40 -4.90
N LYS A 92 3.69 -7.95 -4.04
CA LYS A 92 3.83 -9.32 -3.55
C LYS A 92 3.46 -10.35 -4.63
N GLU A 93 2.48 -10.02 -5.48
CA GLU A 93 2.04 -10.88 -6.59
C GLU A 93 3.02 -10.88 -7.77
N GLY A 94 4.01 -9.98 -7.77
CA GLY A 94 5.11 -9.95 -8.75
C GLY A 94 4.92 -8.94 -9.88
N PHE A 95 3.95 -8.03 -9.78
CA PHE A 95 3.80 -6.94 -10.73
C PHE A 95 4.99 -5.96 -10.66
N SER A 96 5.34 -5.38 -11.81
CA SER A 96 6.36 -4.32 -11.86
C SER A 96 5.87 -3.06 -11.14
N VAL A 97 6.80 -2.17 -10.77
CA VAL A 97 6.44 -0.94 -10.07
C VAL A 97 5.59 -0.04 -10.96
N GLU A 98 5.91 -0.02 -12.25
CA GLU A 98 5.26 0.76 -13.31
C GLU A 98 3.81 0.28 -13.54
N ASP A 99 3.59 -1.03 -13.58
CA ASP A 99 2.24 -1.60 -13.70
C ASP A 99 1.39 -1.25 -12.48
N VAL A 100 1.98 -1.33 -11.28
CA VAL A 100 1.28 -1.01 -10.02
C VAL A 100 0.87 0.46 -9.98
N ILE A 101 1.74 1.38 -10.44
CA ILE A 101 1.41 2.79 -10.55
C ILE A 101 0.23 2.98 -11.51
N THR A 102 0.32 2.44 -12.72
CA THR A 102 -0.71 2.58 -13.76
C THR A 102 -2.07 2.08 -13.29
N MET A 103 -2.10 0.88 -12.68
CA MET A 103 -3.34 0.29 -12.14
C MET A 103 -3.96 1.14 -11.02
N LEU A 104 -3.14 1.68 -10.12
CA LEU A 104 -3.64 2.46 -8.99
C LEU A 104 -4.03 3.88 -9.39
N GLU A 105 -3.33 4.51 -10.34
CA GLU A 105 -3.69 5.82 -10.88
C GLU A 105 -5.07 5.77 -11.54
N ALA A 106 -5.35 4.75 -12.36
CA ALA A 106 -6.66 4.57 -13.01
C ALA A 106 -7.84 4.47 -12.01
N ILE A 107 -7.57 4.00 -10.78
CA ILE A 107 -8.61 3.84 -9.75
C ILE A 107 -8.79 5.11 -8.90
N TYR A 108 -7.68 5.79 -8.58
CA TYR A 108 -7.66 6.81 -7.52
C TYR A 108 -7.52 8.24 -8.05
N VAL A 109 -6.97 8.42 -9.24
CA VAL A 109 -6.84 9.73 -9.86
C VAL A 109 -8.10 9.94 -10.70
N PRO A 110 -8.98 10.89 -10.35
CA PRO A 110 -10.10 11.21 -11.22
C PRO A 110 -9.53 11.69 -12.55
N HIS A 111 -9.79 10.95 -13.64
CA HIS A 111 -9.68 11.53 -14.96
C HIS A 111 -10.64 12.70 -14.98
N ALA A 112 -10.11 13.92 -15.07
CA ALA A 112 -10.94 15.10 -15.24
C ALA A 112 -11.83 14.83 -16.46
N SER A 113 -13.10 14.51 -16.22
CA SER A 113 -14.12 14.63 -17.25
C SER A 113 -14.02 16.08 -17.68
N VAL A 114 -13.54 16.29 -18.90
CA VAL A 114 -13.50 17.60 -19.54
C VAL A 114 -14.94 18.10 -19.59
N SER A 115 -15.40 18.80 -18.56
CA SER A 115 -16.55 19.68 -18.61
C SER A 115 -16.07 20.98 -19.24
N GLY A 116 -15.66 20.87 -20.51
CA GLY A 116 -15.44 21.99 -21.40
C GLY A 116 -16.55 21.92 -22.44
N ASP A 117 -17.30 23.00 -22.56
CA ASP A 117 -18.34 23.22 -23.54
C ASP A 117 -17.93 22.73 -24.94
N PHE A 118 -18.29 21.51 -25.29
CA PHE A 118 -18.29 21.07 -26.68
C PHE A 118 -19.60 21.57 -27.27
N ARG A 119 -19.53 22.71 -27.94
CA ARG A 119 -20.53 23.05 -28.95
C ARG A 119 -20.61 21.88 -29.91
N GLU A 120 -21.82 21.36 -30.08
CA GLU A 120 -22.18 20.37 -31.07
C GLU A 120 -21.53 20.71 -32.42
N CYS A 121 -20.70 19.80 -32.92
CA CYS A 121 -20.55 19.56 -34.34
C CYS A 121 -20.55 18.04 -34.51
N ASP A 122 -21.66 17.56 -35.03
CA ASP A 122 -21.96 16.28 -35.66
C ASP A 122 -20.81 15.27 -35.79
N MET A 123 -21.09 14.02 -35.37
CA MET A 123 -20.80 12.83 -36.19
C MET A 123 -21.45 11.59 -35.56
N ASP A 124 -22.47 11.09 -36.25
CA ASP A 124 -23.18 9.82 -36.03
C ASP A 124 -22.26 8.60 -35.91
N VAL A 125 -22.50 7.74 -34.90
CA VAL A 125 -22.32 6.28 -35.04
C VAL A 125 -23.38 5.54 -34.22
N GLN A 126 -24.38 5.02 -34.94
CA GLN A 126 -25.28 3.96 -34.48
C GLN A 126 -24.61 2.58 -34.57
N LEU A 127 -25.15 1.62 -33.81
CA LEU A 127 -25.06 0.15 -33.94
C LEU A 127 -23.80 -0.55 -33.38
N LEU A 128 -23.98 -1.35 -32.31
CA LEU A 128 -24.34 -2.77 -32.43
C LEU A 128 -24.64 -3.41 -31.07
N SER A 129 -25.88 -3.87 -30.96
CA SER A 129 -26.37 -4.89 -30.05
C SER A 129 -25.67 -6.24 -30.27
N GLY A 130 -25.23 -6.90 -29.19
CA GLY A 130 -24.77 -8.29 -29.24
C GLY A 130 -24.52 -8.85 -27.85
N GLY A 131 -25.51 -9.55 -27.28
CA GLY A 131 -25.38 -10.22 -25.98
C GLY A 131 -24.67 -11.58 -26.08
N ILE A 132 -23.99 -11.98 -25.01
CA ILE A 132 -23.64 -13.38 -24.73
C ILE A 132 -23.78 -13.64 -23.22
N ARG A 133 -24.63 -14.62 -22.87
CA ARG A 133 -24.67 -15.29 -21.56
C ARG A 133 -23.50 -16.26 -21.46
N SER A 134 -22.91 -16.41 -20.26
CA SER A 134 -22.40 -17.70 -19.81
C SER A 134 -22.28 -17.75 -18.29
N GLU A 135 -22.83 -18.80 -17.70
CA GLU A 135 -22.88 -19.09 -16.26
C GLU A 135 -21.62 -19.81 -15.76
N ARG A 136 -21.29 -19.53 -14.48
CA ARG A 136 -20.73 -20.41 -13.43
C ARG A 136 -19.44 -21.21 -13.69
N ALA A 137 -18.43 -20.97 -12.84
CA ALA A 137 -17.97 -21.94 -11.83
C ALA A 137 -16.85 -21.40 -10.92
N GLY A 138 -16.91 -21.75 -9.63
CA GLY A 138 -15.72 -21.97 -8.78
C GLY A 138 -15.22 -20.76 -7.98
N GLY A 139 -15.49 -20.76 -6.67
CA GLY A 139 -15.18 -19.68 -5.76
C GLY A 139 -13.68 -19.38 -5.64
N ASN A 140 -13.39 -18.08 -5.50
CA ASN A 140 -12.60 -17.51 -4.41
C ASN A 140 -12.93 -16.02 -4.32
N ARG A 141 -13.07 -15.54 -3.09
CA ARG A 141 -13.70 -14.28 -2.67
C ARG A 141 -12.99 -13.02 -3.19
N TRP A 142 -13.30 -12.56 -4.41
CA TRP A 142 -13.20 -11.15 -4.84
C TRP A 142 -14.15 -10.85 -6.01
N PRO A 143 -15.22 -10.06 -5.81
CA PRO A 143 -15.88 -9.41 -6.95
C PRO A 143 -15.92 -7.87 -6.79
N LYS A 144 -15.79 -7.18 -7.93
CA LYS A 144 -16.14 -5.75 -8.20
C LYS A 144 -15.08 -4.64 -8.19
N LEU A 145 -13.79 -4.92 -8.41
CA LEU A 145 -12.81 -3.85 -8.71
C LEU A 145 -12.11 -3.96 -10.07
N PHE A 146 -12.22 -5.11 -10.75
CA PHE A 146 -11.59 -5.34 -12.06
C PHE A 146 -12.53 -5.15 -13.26
N GLU A 147 -13.85 -5.05 -13.04
CA GLU A 147 -14.84 -5.05 -14.13
C GLU A 147 -14.92 -3.71 -14.91
N VAL A 148 -14.21 -2.66 -14.48
CA VAL A 148 -14.19 -1.35 -15.17
C VAL A 148 -12.97 -1.21 -16.11
N ALA A 149 -12.00 -2.12 -16.06
CA ALA A 149 -10.76 -2.00 -16.85
C ALA A 149 -10.67 -2.98 -18.05
N ASP A 150 -11.61 -3.92 -18.19
CA ASP A 150 -11.48 -5.05 -19.12
C ASP A 150 -11.80 -4.75 -20.59
N THR A 151 -12.13 -3.51 -20.98
CA THR A 151 -12.40 -3.19 -22.41
C THR A 151 -11.23 -2.53 -23.15
N THR A 152 -10.04 -2.35 -22.55
CA THR A 152 -8.94 -1.69 -23.28
C THR A 152 -7.52 -2.23 -23.10
N TYR A 153 -7.29 -3.35 -22.42
CA TYR A 153 -5.91 -3.85 -22.22
C TYR A 153 -5.75 -5.32 -22.59
N GLN A 154 -5.56 -5.58 -23.89
CA GLN A 154 -4.97 -6.84 -24.35
C GLN A 154 -3.44 -6.82 -24.15
N GLY A 155 -2.95 -7.74 -23.31
CA GLY A 155 -1.57 -8.25 -23.38
C GLY A 155 -0.54 -7.52 -22.53
N PHE A 156 -0.40 -7.90 -21.26
CA PHE A 156 0.85 -7.69 -20.51
C PHE A 156 1.45 -9.03 -20.10
N ASN A 157 2.66 -9.25 -20.63
CA ASN A 157 3.41 -10.49 -20.54
C ASN A 157 3.98 -10.64 -19.12
N LYS A 158 3.68 -11.76 -18.45
CA LYS A 158 4.39 -12.16 -17.24
C LYS A 158 5.83 -12.41 -17.65
N ASN A 159 6.76 -11.52 -17.29
CA ASN A 159 8.18 -11.69 -17.62
C ASN A 159 8.64 -13.12 -17.24
N PRO A 160 9.11 -13.93 -18.21
CA PRO A 160 9.73 -15.21 -17.88
C PRO A 160 11.09 -14.92 -17.24
N THR A 161 11.26 -15.44 -16.03
CA THR A 161 12.51 -15.44 -15.26
C THR A 161 13.69 -15.82 -16.16
N ALA A 162 14.63 -14.91 -16.33
CA ALA A 162 15.90 -15.16 -17.03
C ALA A 162 16.69 -16.24 -16.28
N GLU A 163 17.03 -17.32 -16.97
CA GLU A 163 17.96 -18.35 -16.49
C GLU A 163 19.39 -17.77 -16.41
N PRO A 164 20.18 -18.14 -15.38
CA PRO A 164 21.55 -17.67 -15.24
C PRO A 164 22.50 -18.39 -16.23
N PRO A 165 23.53 -17.72 -16.76
CA PRO A 165 24.47 -18.32 -17.70
C PRO A 165 25.32 -19.42 -17.04
N SER A 166 25.55 -20.46 -17.84
CA SER A 166 26.37 -21.67 -17.60
C SER A 166 27.82 -21.40 -17.21
#